data_AF-A0A0K0EJC0-F1
#
_entry.id   AF-A0A0K0EJC0-F1
#
_cell.length_a   1.000
_cell.length_b   1.000
_cell.length_c   1.000
_cell.angle_alpha   90.00
_cell.angle_beta   90.00
_cell.angle_gamma   90.00
#
_symmetry.space_group_name_H-M   'P 1'
#
loop_
_entity.id
_entity.type
_entity.pdbx_description
1 polymer ?
#
loop_
_entity_poly.entity_id
_entity_poly.type
_entity_poly.pdbx_seq_one_letter_code
_entity_poly.pdbx_strand_id
1 'polypeptide(L)'
;MKLLVYFLNFFLCFNLFSILNGYKFICERRYLPNMKKCYALISIKEIVFVKFILPKLNKHVKEDITKEVYYNKNKDVTFLKKTNQYMNRVTKYTLLKFIAEVLRFNCQHLSKIYLLKSNEALENYKNPYEVNCVNGRLLKVYSYSLIRKYRNKFTYRSVKNDAE
;
A
#
# COMPACT_ATOMS: atom_id res chain seq x y z
N MET A 1 28.78 -19.24 18.23
CA MET A 1 28.38 -18.94 16.83
C MET A 1 26.93 -19.32 16.50
N LYS A 2 26.44 -20.55 16.78
CA LYS A 2 25.06 -20.97 16.43
C LYS A 2 23.97 -20.00 16.90
N LEU A 3 24.03 -19.52 18.15
CA LEU A 3 23.06 -18.59 18.73
C LEU A 3 22.96 -17.27 17.92
N LEU A 4 24.10 -16.74 17.48
CA LEU A 4 24.18 -15.45 16.76
C LEU A 4 23.55 -15.55 15.36
N VAL A 5 23.73 -16.71 14.69
CA VAL A 5 23.07 -17.01 13.42
C VAL A 5 21.55 -17.15 13.60
N TYR A 6 21.08 -17.78 14.69
CA TYR A 6 19.65 -17.84 14.98
C TYR A 6 19.04 -16.47 15.23
N PHE A 7 19.70 -15.61 16.01
CA PHE A 7 19.25 -14.22 16.21
C PHE A 7 19.23 -13.43 14.90
N LEU A 8 20.24 -13.59 14.05
CA LEU A 8 20.29 -12.92 12.75
C LEU A 8 19.15 -13.39 11.83
N ASN A 9 18.92 -14.71 11.74
CA ASN A 9 17.84 -15.29 10.95
C ASN A 9 16.46 -14.90 11.49
N PHE A 10 16.27 -14.92 12.81
CA PHE A 10 15.04 -14.46 13.45
C PHE A 10 14.78 -12.98 13.17
N PHE A 11 15.80 -12.14 13.29
CA PHE A 11 15.71 -10.72 12.99
C PHE A 11 15.39 -10.47 11.51
N LEU A 12 16.02 -11.20 10.59
CA LEU A 12 15.73 -11.10 9.15
C LEU A 12 14.30 -11.54 8.84
N CYS A 13 13.85 -12.68 9.38
CA CYS A 13 12.48 -13.17 9.22
C CYS A 13 11.44 -12.20 9.79
N PHE A 14 11.69 -11.64 10.99
CA PHE A 14 10.78 -10.69 11.62
C PHE A 14 10.68 -9.39 10.82
N ASN A 15 11.82 -8.82 10.38
CA ASN A 15 11.81 -7.64 9.53
C ASN A 15 11.13 -7.91 8.18
N LEU A 16 11.34 -9.09 7.57
CA LEU A 16 10.64 -9.48 6.35
C LEU A 16 9.13 -9.58 6.57
N PHE A 17 8.68 -10.19 7.67
CA PHE A 17 7.26 -10.32 8.00
C PHE A 17 6.61 -8.95 8.30
N SER A 18 7.30 -8.08 9.04
CA SER A 18 6.81 -6.72 9.33
C SER A 18 6.70 -5.86 8.06
N ILE A 19 7.56 -6.07 7.06
CA ILE A 19 7.46 -5.37 5.77
C ILE A 19 6.16 -5.78 5.04
N LEU A 20 5.74 -7.05 5.11
CA LEU A 20 4.70 -7.58 4.21
C LEU A 20 3.29 -6.97 4.39
N ASN A 21 2.91 -6.48 5.57
CA ASN A 21 1.55 -6.00 5.84
C ASN A 21 1.43 -4.48 6.01
N GLY A 22 2.55 -3.75 5.98
CA GLY A 22 2.57 -2.31 6.29
C GLY A 22 2.21 -1.37 5.14
N TYR A 23 1.97 -1.92 3.95
CA TYR A 23 1.62 -1.12 2.78
C TYR A 23 0.73 -1.89 1.81
N LYS A 24 -0.01 -1.14 0.99
CA LYS A 24 -0.78 -1.67 -0.14
C LYS A 24 -0.48 -0.88 -1.40
N PHE A 25 -0.54 -1.54 -2.55
CA PHE A 25 -0.48 -0.85 -3.83
C PHE A 25 -1.83 -0.89 -4.52
N ILE A 26 -2.20 0.24 -5.13
CA ILE A 26 -3.41 0.36 -5.94
C ILE A 26 -2.98 0.86 -7.30
N CYS A 27 -3.39 0.17 -8.37
CA CYS A 27 -3.13 0.63 -9.73
C CYS A 27 -4.45 0.81 -10.48
N GLU A 28 -4.87 2.07 -10.66
CA GLU A 28 -6.06 2.40 -11.42
C GLU A 28 -5.75 2.39 -12.93
N ARG A 29 -6.61 1.73 -13.71
CA ARG A 29 -6.61 1.90 -15.17
C ARG A 29 -7.37 3.20 -15.50
N ARG A 30 -6.72 4.14 -16.16
CA ARG A 30 -7.42 5.23 -16.87
C ARG A 30 -7.89 4.75 -18.24
N TYR A 31 -8.70 5.55 -18.93
CA TYR A 31 -9.22 5.31 -20.28
C TYR A 31 -8.15 4.84 -21.29
N LEU A 32 -6.88 5.22 -21.10
CA LEU A 32 -5.76 4.80 -21.94
C LEU A 32 -4.95 3.65 -21.29
N PRO A 33 -4.70 2.54 -22.01
CA PRO A 33 -4.11 1.30 -21.47
C PRO A 33 -2.69 1.47 -20.90
N ASN A 34 -1.94 2.47 -21.39
CA ASN A 34 -0.56 2.73 -20.97
C ASN A 34 -0.42 3.74 -19.82
N MET A 35 -1.52 4.31 -19.32
CA MET A 35 -1.49 5.26 -18.19
C MET A 35 -2.08 4.65 -16.92
N LYS A 36 -1.55 3.50 -16.49
CA LYS A 36 -1.86 2.98 -15.16
C LYS A 36 -1.19 3.88 -14.12
N LYS A 37 -1.98 4.46 -13.23
CA LYS A 37 -1.46 5.21 -12.09
C LYS A 37 -1.44 4.28 -10.90
N CYS A 38 -0.23 4.02 -10.41
CA CYS A 38 -0.03 3.25 -9.20
C CYS A 38 0.19 4.17 -8.01
N TYR A 39 -0.38 3.81 -6.88
CA TYR A 39 -0.27 4.54 -5.64
C TYR A 39 0.15 3.59 -4.53
N ALA A 40 0.98 4.08 -3.62
CA ALA A 40 1.32 3.37 -2.39
C ALA A 40 0.46 3.90 -1.25
N LEU A 41 -0.21 2.99 -0.54
CA LEU A 41 -0.89 3.28 0.71
C LEU A 41 0.01 2.78 1.84
N ILE A 42 0.33 3.66 2.77
CA ILE A 42 1.32 3.38 3.80
C ILE A 42 0.76 3.89 5.13
N SER A 43 0.78 3.05 6.15
CA SER A 43 0.47 3.49 7.51
C SER A 43 1.66 4.25 8.10
N ILE A 44 1.40 5.38 8.76
CA ILE A 44 2.46 6.14 9.43
C ILE A 44 3.06 5.42 10.65
N LYS A 45 2.36 4.39 11.17
CA LYS A 45 2.82 3.59 12.31
C LYS A 45 3.79 2.49 11.89
N GLU A 46 3.97 2.29 10.58
CA GLU A 46 4.79 1.22 10.07
C GLU A 46 6.26 1.50 10.23
N ILE A 47 7.00 0.44 10.58
CA ILE A 47 8.46 0.51 10.76
C ILE A 47 9.10 1.04 9.49
N VAL A 48 8.62 0.58 8.32
CA VAL A 48 9.16 1.00 7.03
C VAL A 48 8.97 2.50 6.81
N PHE A 49 7.80 3.02 7.16
CA PHE A 49 7.53 4.45 7.08
C PHE A 49 8.46 5.23 8.01
N VAL A 50 8.48 4.89 9.29
CA VAL A 50 9.24 5.62 10.30
C VAL A 50 10.75 5.59 10.04
N LYS A 51 11.30 4.43 9.63
CA LYS A 51 12.75 4.27 9.46
C LYS A 51 13.27 4.70 8.09
N PHE A 52 12.52 4.51 7.01
CA PHE A 52 13.04 4.72 5.66
C PHE A 52 12.40 5.90 4.94
N ILE A 53 11.09 6.10 5.11
CA ILE A 53 10.34 7.12 4.35
C ILE A 53 10.38 8.46 5.07
N LEU A 54 9.96 8.48 6.35
CA LEU A 54 9.85 9.68 7.16
C LEU A 54 11.14 10.50 7.15
N PRO A 55 12.36 9.94 7.33
CA PRO A 55 13.58 10.74 7.34
C PRO A 55 13.85 11.48 6.03
N LYS A 56 13.41 10.92 4.90
CA LYS A 56 13.59 11.50 3.55
C LYS A 56 12.55 12.58 3.21
N LEU A 57 11.50 12.74 4.02
CA LEU A 57 10.50 13.78 3.81
C LEU A 57 11.04 15.16 4.20
N ASN A 58 10.56 16.19 3.51
CA ASN A 58 10.83 17.59 3.85
C ASN A 58 10.34 17.91 5.27
N LYS A 59 11.03 18.83 5.95
CA LYS A 59 10.69 19.25 7.32
C LYS A 59 9.23 19.65 7.48
N HIS A 60 8.69 20.45 6.55
CA HIS A 60 7.28 20.85 6.56
C HIS A 60 6.30 19.68 6.49
N VAL A 61 6.57 18.66 5.65
CA VAL A 61 5.72 17.47 5.56
C VAL A 61 5.73 16.70 6.88
N LYS A 62 6.90 16.57 7.52
CA LYS A 62 7.03 15.92 8.84
C LYS A 62 6.22 16.65 9.91
N GLU A 63 6.30 17.97 9.94
CA GLU A 63 5.53 18.80 10.88
C GLU A 63 4.02 18.69 10.63
N ASP A 64 3.58 18.68 9.37
CA ASP A 64 2.19 18.53 9.00
C ASP A 64 1.62 17.15 9.39
N ILE A 65 2.40 16.07 9.19
CA ILE A 65 2.04 14.73 9.68
C ILE A 65 1.78 14.79 11.18
N THR A 66 2.74 15.31 11.95
CA THR A 66 2.65 15.37 13.42
C THR A 66 1.44 16.18 13.87
N LYS A 67 1.21 17.36 13.28
CA LYS A 67 0.06 18.21 13.57
C LYS A 67 -1.26 17.50 13.24
N GLU A 68 -1.39 16.94 12.04
CA GLU A 68 -2.63 16.29 11.61
C GLU A 68 -2.94 15.06 12.45
N VAL A 69 -1.93 14.27 12.82
CA VAL A 69 -2.08 13.12 13.73
C VAL A 69 -2.53 13.56 15.11
N TYR A 70 -1.95 14.64 15.64
CA TYR A 70 -2.34 15.21 16.93
C TYR A 70 -3.79 15.72 16.92
N TYR A 71 -4.16 16.57 15.96
CA TYR A 71 -5.50 17.16 15.87
C TYR A 71 -6.60 16.15 15.53
N ASN A 72 -6.26 15.08 14.79
CA ASN A 72 -7.20 14.02 14.46
C ASN A 72 -7.11 12.82 15.40
N LYS A 73 -6.43 12.93 16.56
CA LYS A 73 -6.24 11.81 17.50
C LYS A 73 -7.56 11.11 17.85
N ASN A 74 -8.60 11.90 18.15
CA ASN A 74 -9.92 11.42 18.56
C ASN A 74 -10.93 11.28 17.41
N LYS A 75 -10.50 11.46 16.16
CA LYS A 75 -11.37 11.32 14.99
C LYS A 75 -11.06 10.02 14.27
N ASP A 76 -12.10 9.40 13.71
CA ASP A 76 -12.02 8.22 12.82
C ASP A 76 -11.57 8.60 11.41
N VAL A 77 -10.51 9.42 11.34
CA VAL A 77 -9.91 9.83 10.08
C VAL A 77 -8.88 8.78 9.69
N THR A 78 -9.22 7.99 8.68
CA THR A 78 -8.36 6.94 8.09
C THR A 78 -7.16 7.54 7.35
N PHE A 79 -7.42 8.55 6.51
CA PHE A 79 -6.42 9.21 5.65
C PHE A 79 -6.01 10.55 6.22
N LEU A 80 -4.70 10.82 6.25
CA LEU A 80 -4.18 12.16 6.53
C LEU A 80 -4.42 13.08 5.32
N LYS A 81 -5.65 13.59 5.16
CA LYS A 81 -6.11 14.28 3.96
C LYS A 81 -5.25 15.51 3.64
N LYS A 82 -4.98 16.36 4.63
CA LYS A 82 -4.23 17.62 4.42
C LYS A 82 -2.78 17.33 4.05
N THR A 83 -2.15 16.46 4.84
CA THR A 83 -0.80 15.97 4.60
C THR A 83 -0.67 15.31 3.23
N ASN A 84 -1.59 14.41 2.86
CA ASN A 84 -1.56 13.73 1.56
C ASN A 84 -1.70 14.70 0.39
N GLN A 85 -2.53 15.75 0.54
CA GLN A 85 -2.63 16.78 -0.49
C GLN A 85 -1.33 17.55 -0.65
N TYR A 86 -0.75 18.03 0.45
CA TYR A 86 0.51 18.78 0.41
C TYR A 86 1.68 17.90 -0.05
N MET A 87 1.87 16.73 0.57
CA MET A 87 2.90 15.77 0.24
C MET A 87 2.88 15.41 -1.24
N ASN A 88 1.71 15.07 -1.82
CA ASN A 88 1.65 14.70 -3.24
C ASN A 88 1.80 15.90 -4.21
N ARG A 89 1.76 17.14 -3.73
CA ARG A 89 2.13 18.32 -4.52
C ARG A 89 3.64 18.54 -4.55
N VAL A 90 4.33 18.28 -3.44
CA VAL A 90 5.76 18.57 -3.29
C VAL A 90 6.68 17.36 -3.51
N THR A 91 6.13 16.15 -3.46
CA THR A 91 6.91 14.91 -3.62
C THR A 91 7.42 14.80 -5.05
N LYS A 92 8.75 14.81 -5.19
CA LYS A 92 9.43 14.63 -6.47
C LYS A 92 9.39 13.16 -6.91
N TYR A 93 9.50 12.95 -8.21
CA TYR A 93 9.59 11.60 -8.80
C TYR A 93 10.72 10.75 -8.22
N THR A 94 11.86 11.37 -7.87
CA THR A 94 13.00 10.68 -7.24
C THR A 94 12.62 10.02 -5.91
N LEU A 95 11.80 10.69 -5.09
CA LEU A 95 11.32 10.15 -3.82
C LEU A 95 10.29 9.02 -4.05
N LEU A 96 9.42 9.16 -5.05
CA LEU A 96 8.49 8.08 -5.45
C LEU A 96 9.24 6.82 -5.91
N LYS A 97 10.31 6.99 -6.70
CA LYS A 97 11.18 5.89 -7.14
C LYS A 97 11.87 5.21 -5.96
N PHE A 98 12.47 5.98 -5.06
CA PHE A 98 13.08 5.46 -3.83
C PHE A 98 12.08 4.65 -3.01
N ILE A 99 10.86 5.16 -2.81
CA ILE A 99 9.81 4.46 -2.05
C ILE A 99 9.36 3.18 -2.76
N ALA A 100 9.24 3.21 -4.08
CA ALA A 100 8.95 2.00 -4.86
C ALA A 100 10.02 0.92 -4.64
N GLU A 101 11.30 1.28 -4.66
CA GLU A 101 12.42 0.36 -4.43
C GLU A 101 12.41 -0.21 -3.00
N VAL A 102 12.25 0.64 -1.98
CA VAL A 102 12.17 0.23 -0.57
C VAL A 102 11.03 -0.77 -0.33
N LEU A 103 9.90 -0.56 -0.98
CA LEU A 103 8.71 -1.41 -0.86
C LEU A 103 8.67 -2.55 -1.91
N ARG A 104 9.77 -2.76 -2.65
CA ARG A 104 9.92 -3.79 -3.69
C ARG A 104 8.86 -3.73 -4.80
N PHE A 105 8.37 -2.54 -5.11
CA PHE A 105 7.42 -2.29 -6.19
C PHE A 105 8.12 -1.98 -7.51
N ASN A 106 8.67 -3.01 -8.13
CA ASN A 106 9.44 -2.89 -9.38
C ASN A 106 8.61 -3.08 -10.66
N CYS A 107 7.28 -3.11 -10.54
CA CYS A 107 6.39 -3.42 -11.66
C CYS A 107 6.01 -2.18 -12.48
N GLN A 108 5.86 -1.03 -11.82
CA GLN A 108 5.46 0.25 -12.43
C GLN A 108 5.93 1.43 -11.57
N HIS A 109 5.82 2.65 -12.09
CA HIS A 109 6.12 3.86 -11.34
C HIS A 109 4.97 4.25 -10.40
N LEU A 110 5.32 4.62 -9.17
CA LEU A 110 4.39 5.26 -8.25
C LEU A 110 4.10 6.68 -8.71
N SER A 111 2.82 7.02 -8.80
CA SER A 111 2.34 8.36 -9.11
C SER A 111 2.13 9.21 -7.85
N LYS A 112 1.69 8.58 -6.76
CA LYS A 112 1.39 9.24 -5.48
C LYS A 112 1.58 8.27 -4.31
N ILE A 113 1.68 8.84 -3.12
CA ILE A 113 1.67 8.12 -1.86
C ILE A 113 0.51 8.64 -1.02
N TYR A 114 -0.19 7.74 -0.35
CA TYR A 114 -1.25 8.06 0.59
C TYR A 114 -0.85 7.53 1.96
N LEU A 115 -0.74 8.43 2.91
CA LEU A 115 -0.49 8.15 4.31
C LEU A 115 -1.81 7.92 5.04
N LEU A 116 -1.86 6.80 5.75
CA LEU A 116 -2.95 6.39 6.62
C LEU A 116 -2.52 6.49 8.08
N LYS A 117 -3.47 6.82 8.96
CA LYS A 117 -3.21 7.04 10.39
C LYS A 117 -2.78 5.78 11.14
N SER A 118 -3.24 4.61 10.73
CA SER A 118 -3.02 3.34 11.42
C SER A 118 -2.94 2.14 10.47
N ASN A 119 -2.44 1.02 10.99
CA ASN A 119 -2.39 -0.26 10.28
C ASN A 119 -3.79 -0.81 10.05
N GLU A 120 -4.67 -0.69 11.04
CA GLU A 120 -6.08 -1.05 10.93
C GLU A 120 -6.78 -0.31 9.77
N ALA A 121 -6.50 0.98 9.60
CA ALA A 121 -6.99 1.78 8.49
C ALA A 121 -6.53 1.22 7.13
N LEU A 122 -5.29 0.73 7.06
CA LEU A 122 -4.73 0.10 5.86
C LEU A 122 -5.36 -1.26 5.60
N GLU A 123 -5.49 -2.10 6.62
CA GLU A 123 -6.11 -3.43 6.53
C GLU A 123 -7.57 -3.34 6.05
N ASN A 124 -8.34 -2.43 6.66
CA ASN A 124 -9.74 -2.19 6.33
C ASN A 124 -9.95 -1.50 4.98
N TYR A 125 -8.91 -0.87 4.43
CA TYR A 125 -8.99 -0.27 3.12
C TYR A 125 -9.09 -1.35 2.02
N LYS A 126 -10.30 -1.52 1.47
CA LYS A 126 -10.61 -2.46 0.38
C LYS A 126 -10.81 -1.69 -0.91
N ASN A 127 -9.92 -1.87 -1.87
CA ASN A 127 -10.06 -1.28 -3.21
C ASN A 127 -10.04 -2.38 -4.28
N PRO A 128 -10.98 -2.38 -5.24
CA PRO A 128 -11.02 -3.38 -6.30
C PRO A 128 -9.82 -3.33 -7.26
N TYR A 129 -8.93 -2.36 -7.12
CA TYR A 129 -7.70 -2.19 -7.91
C TYR A 129 -6.42 -2.41 -7.09
N GLU A 130 -6.53 -3.04 -5.92
CA GLU A 130 -5.37 -3.48 -5.15
C GLU A 130 -4.54 -4.49 -5.96
N VAL A 131 -3.22 -4.34 -5.89
CA VAL A 131 -2.27 -5.16 -6.64
C VAL A 131 -1.05 -5.51 -5.82
N ASN A 132 -0.45 -6.65 -6.14
CA ASN A 132 0.89 -7.04 -5.74
C ASN A 132 1.83 -6.97 -6.93
N CYS A 133 3.10 -6.67 -6.65
CA CYS A 133 4.17 -6.78 -7.64
C CYS A 133 4.93 -8.09 -7.41
N VAL A 134 4.85 -9.02 -8.36
CA VAL A 134 5.56 -10.31 -8.30
C VAL A 134 6.28 -10.51 -9.63
N ASN A 135 7.60 -10.73 -9.58
CA ASN A 135 8.44 -10.97 -10.76
C ASN A 135 8.23 -9.92 -11.87
N GLY A 136 8.12 -8.64 -11.49
CA GLY A 136 7.91 -7.52 -12.43
C GLY A 136 6.49 -7.43 -13.02
N ARG A 137 5.55 -8.29 -12.61
CA ARG A 137 4.16 -8.27 -13.07
C ARG A 137 3.20 -7.82 -11.97
N LEU A 138 2.23 -7.00 -12.37
CA LEU A 138 1.12 -6.59 -11.50
C LEU A 138 0.09 -7.71 -11.42
N LEU A 139 -0.08 -8.27 -10.23
CA LEU A 139 -1.11 -9.25 -9.92
C LEU A 139 -2.21 -8.58 -9.12
N LYS A 140 -3.46 -8.75 -9.53
CA LYS A 140 -4.60 -8.22 -8.79
C LYS A 140 -4.77 -8.98 -7.47
N VAL A 141 -4.90 -8.26 -6.36
CA VAL A 141 -5.29 -8.85 -5.08
C VAL A 141 -6.81 -8.99 -5.08
N TYR A 142 -7.29 -10.24 -4.98
CA TYR A 142 -8.71 -10.51 -4.87
C TYR A 142 -9.10 -10.59 -3.41
N SER A 143 -10.01 -9.72 -2.97
CA SER A 143 -10.66 -9.91 -1.68
C SER A 143 -11.58 -11.15 -1.74
N TYR A 144 -11.69 -11.90 -0.64
CA TYR A 144 -12.59 -13.05 -0.52
C TYR A 144 -14.03 -12.75 -0.98
N SER A 145 -14.53 -11.53 -0.77
CA SER A 145 -15.87 -11.11 -1.21
C SER A 145 -16.00 -11.04 -2.74
N LEU A 146 -14.96 -10.63 -3.44
CA LEU A 146 -14.93 -10.65 -4.91
C LEU A 146 -14.83 -12.08 -5.43
N ILE A 147 -13.99 -12.94 -4.81
CA ILE A 147 -13.90 -14.36 -5.17
C ILE A 147 -15.27 -15.02 -5.05
N ARG A 148 -16.00 -14.79 -3.95
CA ARG A 148 -17.38 -15.29 -3.77
C ARG A 148 -18.32 -14.76 -4.85
N LYS A 149 -18.26 -13.47 -5.20
CA LYS A 149 -19.07 -12.89 -6.28
C LYS A 149 -18.76 -13.50 -7.65
N TYR A 150 -17.49 -13.75 -7.96
CA TYR A 150 -17.09 -14.43 -9.20
C TYR A 150 -17.54 -15.89 -9.20
N ARG A 151 -17.35 -16.62 -8.09
CA ARG A 151 -17.80 -18.01 -7.94
C ARG A 151 -19.30 -18.12 -8.20
N ASN A 152 -20.12 -17.27 -7.56
CA ASN A 152 -21.56 -17.24 -7.76
C ASN A 152 -21.94 -16.91 -9.22
N LYS A 153 -21.21 -16.00 -9.89
CA LYS A 153 -21.46 -15.66 -11.30
C LYS A 153 -21.13 -16.81 -12.25
N PHE A 154 -20.08 -17.59 -11.95
CA PHE A 154 -19.76 -18.82 -12.70
C PHE A 154 -20.81 -19.90 -12.49
N THR A 155 -21.25 -20.14 -11.25
CA THR A 155 -22.33 -21.09 -10.95
C THR A 155 -23.63 -20.68 -11.65
N TYR A 156 -23.97 -19.38 -11.67
CA TYR A 156 -25.14 -18.90 -12.40
C TYR A 156 -25.02 -19.12 -13.93
N ARG A 157 -23.82 -18.91 -14.50
CA ARG A 157 -23.59 -19.17 -15.94
C ARG A 157 -23.60 -20.65 -16.29
N SER A 158 -23.06 -21.53 -15.45
CA SER A 158 -23.14 -22.97 -15.71
C SER A 158 -24.59 -23.43 -15.66
N VAL A 159 -25.35 -23.01 -14.65
CA VAL A 159 -26.79 -23.32 -14.54
C VAL A 159 -27.59 -22.79 -15.73
N LYS A 160 -27.26 -21.59 -16.23
CA LYS A 160 -27.92 -21.04 -17.42
C LYS A 160 -27.58 -21.85 -18.69
N ASN A 161 -26.32 -22.24 -18.88
CA ASN A 161 -25.90 -23.01 -20.04
C ASN A 161 -26.39 -24.47 -20.01
N ASP A 162 -26.61 -25.06 -18.83
CA ASP A 162 -27.19 -26.40 -18.67
C ASP A 162 -28.71 -26.40 -18.91
N ALA A 163 -29.35 -25.23 -18.90
CA ALA A 163 -30.78 -25.05 -19.11
C ALA A 163 -31.16 -24.64 -20.55
N GLU A 164 -30.17 -24.32 -21.40
CA GLU A 164 -30.32 -24.08 -22.85
C GLU A 164 -29.99 -25.36 -23.63
#